data_AF-A0A1A0Y1D0-F1
#
_entry.id   AF-A0A1A0Y1D0-F1
#
_cell.length_a   1.000
_cell.length_b   1.000
_cell.length_c   1.000
_cell.angle_alpha   90.00
_cell.angle_beta   90.00
_cell.angle_gamma   90.00
#
_symmetry.space_group_name_H-M   'P 1'
#
loop_
_entity.id
_entity.type
_entity.pdbx_description
1 polymer ?
#
loop_
_entity_poly.entity_id
_entity_poly.type
_entity_poly.pdbx_seq_one_letter_code
_entity_poly.pdbx_strand_id
1 'polypeptide(L)' 'MANMSSRKTSTIKPGDRIRVDFGGQLVYGVVTSVRGDRVHVQLDIEGTDEPVAGLYEEKQLAYA' A
#
# COMPACT_ATOMS: atom_id res chain seq x y z
N MET A 1 16.43 -8.08 29.30
CA MET A 1 15.67 -8.54 28.12
C MET A 1 14.98 -7.32 27.51
N ALA A 2 15.49 -6.78 26.41
CA ALA A 2 14.88 -5.63 25.75
C ALA A 2 13.85 -6.14 24.73
N ASN A 3 12.56 -6.04 25.04
CA ASN A 3 11.50 -6.18 24.05
C ASN A 3 11.46 -4.89 23.22
N MET A 4 12.37 -4.80 22.27
CA MET A 4 12.32 -3.80 21.20
C MET A 4 11.25 -4.27 20.21
N SER A 5 9.98 -4.07 20.56
CA SER A 5 8.93 -3.97 19.55
C SER A 5 9.26 -2.71 18.77
N SER A 6 10.10 -2.86 17.74
CA SER A 6 10.33 -1.83 16.73
C SER A 6 8.96 -1.46 16.20
N ARG A 7 8.39 -0.38 16.75
CA ARG A 7 7.26 0.31 16.16
C ARG A 7 7.80 0.74 14.81
N LYS A 8 7.60 -0.08 13.76
CA LYS A 8 7.82 0.35 12.39
C LYS A 8 6.81 1.47 12.21
N THR A 9 7.30 2.70 12.39
CA THR A 9 6.53 3.87 12.06
C THR A 9 6.22 3.73 10.59
N SER A 10 4.94 3.50 10.27
CA SER A 10 4.53 3.28 8.90
C SER A 10 5.06 4.43 8.06
N THR A 11 6.04 4.13 7.19
CA THR A 11 6.73 5.19 6.43
C THR A 11 5.88 5.62 5.24
N ILE A 12 4.82 4.85 4.98
CA ILE A 12 3.82 5.08 3.97
C ILE A 12 2.77 6.07 4.49
N LYS A 13 2.45 7.08 3.69
CA LYS A 13 1.43 8.09 3.99
C LYS A 13 0.45 8.25 2.82
N PRO A 14 -0.77 8.77 3.07
CA PRO A 14 -1.68 9.16 2.00
C PRO A 14 -1.02 10.10 0.99
N GLY A 15 -1.22 9.82 -0.29
CA GLY A 15 -0.60 10.49 -1.42
C GLY A 15 0.68 9.82 -1.94
N ASP A 16 1.27 8.87 -1.20
CA ASP A 16 2.43 8.13 -1.70
C ASP A 16 2.04 7.24 -2.88
N ARG A 17 2.92 7.20 -3.88
CA ARG A 17 2.83 6.27 -5.01
C ARG A 17 3.55 4.98 -4.66
N ILE A 18 2.88 3.85 -4.85
CA ILE A 18 3.39 2.53 -4.50
C ILE A 18 3.14 1.55 -5.65
N ARG A 19 3.85 0.42 -5.60
CA ARG A 19 3.63 -0.74 -6.47
C ARG A 19 3.14 -1.91 -5.62
N VAL A 20 2.15 -2.64 -6.14
CA VAL A 20 1.65 -3.89 -5.55
C VAL A 20 1.68 -5.01 -6.57
N ASP A 21 1.84 -6.24 -6.08
CA ASP A 21 1.49 -7.42 -6.86
C ASP A 21 -0.02 -7.64 -6.76
N PHE A 22 -0.71 -7.53 -7.88
CA PHE A 22 -2.14 -7.81 -7.99
C PHE A 22 -2.34 -8.91 -9.04
N GLY A 23 -2.67 -10.11 -8.59
CA GLY A 23 -2.89 -11.27 -9.47
C GLY A 23 -1.64 -11.69 -10.26
N GLY A 24 -0.44 -11.50 -9.71
CA GLY A 24 0.83 -11.81 -10.39
C GLY A 24 1.31 -10.74 -11.36
N GLN A 25 0.64 -9.58 -11.42
CA GLN A 25 1.08 -8.42 -12.18
C GLN A 25 1.44 -7.28 -11.23
N LEU A 26 2.56 -6.59 -11.52
CA LEU A 26 2.91 -5.37 -10.82
C LEU A 26 2.03 -4.22 -11.31
N VAL A 27 1.26 -3.65 -10.40
CA VAL A 27 0.32 -2.56 -10.66
C VAL A 27 0.70 -1.37 -9.80
N TYR A 28 0.55 -0.15 -10.34
CA TYR A 28 0.78 1.07 -9.60
C TYR A 28 -0.47 1.49 -8.85
N GLY A 29 -0.27 2.14 -7.71
CA GLY A 29 -1.37 2.74 -6.98
C GLY A 29 -0.93 3.94 -6.18
N VAL A 30 -1.92 4.67 -5.66
CA VAL A 30 -1.73 5.77 -4.72
C VAL A 30 -2.36 5.40 -3.39
N VAL A 31 -1.66 5.70 -2.30
CA VAL A 31 -2.18 5.48 -0.96
C VAL A 31 -3.25 6.54 -0.69
N THR A 32 -4.46 6.12 -0.35
CA THR A 32 -5.56 7.03 -0.03
C THR A 32 -5.77 7.18 1.46
N SER A 33 -5.41 6.16 2.25
CA SER A 33 -5.54 6.21 3.72
C SER A 33 -4.61 5.20 4.38
N VAL A 34 -4.16 5.51 5.59
CA VAL A 34 -3.39 4.61 6.45
C VAL A 34 -4.05 4.56 7.82
N ARG A 35 -4.35 3.36 8.32
CA ARG A 35 -4.98 3.12 9.63
C ARG A 35 -4.20 2.03 10.36
N GLY A 36 -3.25 2.43 11.20
CA GLY A 36 -2.31 1.49 11.81
C GLY A 36 -1.48 0.81 10.72
N ASP A 37 -1.50 -0.52 10.68
CA ASP A 37 -0.75 -1.31 9.69
C ASP A 37 -1.53 -1.54 8.37
N ARG A 38 -2.77 -1.06 8.29
CA ARG A 38 -3.66 -1.20 7.13
C ARG A 38 -3.56 0.02 6.23
N VAL A 39 -3.23 -0.23 4.97
CA VAL A 39 -3.07 0.80 3.95
C VAL A 39 -4.13 0.60 2.88
N HIS A 40 -4.96 1.62 2.69
CA HIS A 40 -5.86 1.71 1.55
C HIS A 40 -5.11 2.31 0.37
N VAL A 41 -5.14 1.59 -0.73
CA VAL A 41 -4.50 1.99 -1.99
C VAL A 41 -5.57 2.02 -3.06
N GLN A 42 -5.55 3.07 -3.86
CA GLN A 42 -6.29 3.14 -5.11
C GLN A 42 -5.35 2.72 -6.23
N LEU A 43 -5.65 1.61 -6.89
CA LEU A 43 -4.85 1.05 -7.97
C LEU A 43 -5.26 1.67 -9.30
N ASP A 44 -4.26 1.91 -10.13
CA ASP A 44 -4.41 2.34 -11.51
C ASP A 44 -4.17 1.12 -12.40
N ILE A 45 -5.26 0.53 -12.91
CA ILE A 45 -5.22 -0.66 -13.76
C ILE A 45 -5.64 -0.23 -15.16
N GLU A 46 -4.73 -0.38 -16.13
CA GLU A 46 -5.05 -0.11 -17.52
C GLU A 46 -6.21 -0.98 -17.98
N GLY A 47 -7.26 -0.33 -18.52
CA GLY A 47 -8.48 -1.00 -18.99
C GLY A 47 -9.64 -1.00 -17.99
N THR A 48 -9.49 -0.38 -16.82
CA THR A 48 -10.61 -0.14 -15.90
C THR A 48 -10.96 1.35 -15.86
N ASP A 49 -12.21 1.71 -16.21
CA ASP A 49 -12.69 3.08 -16.02
C ASP A 49 -12.89 3.43 -14.54
N GLU A 50 -13.09 2.43 -13.69
CA GLU A 50 -13.28 2.61 -12.25
C GLU A 50 -12.01 2.30 -11.46
N PRO A 51 -11.60 3.18 -10.54
CA PRO A 51 -10.43 2.95 -9.73
C PRO A 51 -10.63 1.78 -8.76
N VAL A 52 -9.70 0.81 -8.78
CA VAL A 52 -9.80 -0.38 -7.94
C VAL A 52 -9.22 -0.09 -6.56
N ALA A 53 -10.04 -0.18 -5.52
CA ALA A 53 -9.60 -0.04 -4.15
C ALA A 53 -9.02 -1.36 -3.62
N GLY A 54 -7.78 -1.33 -3.14
CA GLY A 54 -7.12 -2.45 -2.48
C GLY A 54 -6.78 -2.13 -1.03
N LEU A 55 -6.91 -3.15 -0.17
CA LEU A 55 -6.49 -3.09 1.22
C LEU A 55 -5.24 -3.97 1.38
N TYR A 56 -4.16 -3.35 1.81
CA TYR A 56 -2.85 -4.00 1.95
C TYR A 56 -2.27 -3.78 3.34
N GLU A 57 -1.42 -4.70 3.78
CA GLU A 57 -0.48 -4.42 4.86
C GLU A 57 0.73 -3.65 4.31
N GLU A 58 1.32 -2.76 5.11
CA GLU A 58 2.50 -1.99 4.70
C GLU A 58 3.64 -2.88 4.18
N LYS A 59 3.83 -4.07 4.75
CA LYS A 59 4.87 -5.04 4.32
C LYS A 59 4.68 -5.60 2.92
N GLN A 60 3.48 -5.48 2.35
CA GLN A 60 3.13 -5.94 1.01
C GLN A 60 3.33 -4.84 -0.05
N LEU A 61 3.59 -3.60 0.40
CA LEU A 61 3.77 -2.45 -0.47
C LEU A 61 5.27 -2.23 -0.71
N ALA A 62 5.62 -1.96 -1.97
CA ALA A 62 6.94 -1.48 -2.35
C ALA A 62 6.84 -0.04 -2.85
N TYR A 63 7.80 0.80 -2.47
CA TYR A 63 7.93 2.14 -3.05
C TYR A 63 8.20 2.02 -4.55
N ALA A 64 7.51 2.86 -5.33
CA ALA A 64 7.61 2.88 -6.79
C ALA A 64 8.84 3.64 -7.28
#